data_AF-A0A919EBG1-F1
#
_entry.id   AF-A0A919EBG1-F1
#
_cell.length_a   1.000
_cell.length_b   1.000
_cell.length_c   1.000
_cell.angle_alpha   90.00
_cell.angle_beta   90.00
_cell.angle_gamma   90.00
#
_symmetry.space_group_name_H-M   'P 1'
#
loop_
_entity.id
_entity.type
_entity.pdbx_description
1 polymer ?
#
loop_
_entity_poly.entity_id
_entity_poly.type
_entity_poly.pdbx_seq_one_letter_code
_entity_poly.pdbx_strand_id
1 'polypeptide(L)'
;MTVEQARALVNAALADDELDLAVPLGLSLALREGLPSRVLSALSRGDYHPAVDDVPGSLTYRDGDQVRVVTLSPQSELLLSAYLSS
;
A
#
# COMPACT_ATOMS: atom_id res chain seq x y z
N MET A 1 4.72 -13.84 9.96
CA MET A 1 3.70 -14.19 8.95
C MET A 1 4.40 -14.42 7.62
N THR A 2 3.96 -15.36 6.79
CA THR A 2 4.56 -15.59 5.47
C THR A 2 3.97 -14.66 4.41
N VAL A 3 4.66 -14.51 3.27
CA VAL A 3 4.17 -13.72 2.12
C VAL A 3 2.83 -14.25 1.60
N GLU A 4 2.67 -15.58 1.55
CA GLU A 4 1.42 -16.21 1.10
C GLU A 4 0.26 -15.98 2.07
N GLN A 5 0.53 -16.03 3.38
CA GLN A 5 -0.49 -15.71 4.39
C GLN A 5 -0.91 -14.24 4.32
N ALA A 6 0.03 -13.32 4.14
CA ALA A 6 -0.27 -11.91 3.96
C ALA A 6 -1.12 -11.67 2.70
N ARG A 7 -0.76 -12.31 1.58
CA ARG A 7 -1.52 -12.23 0.33
C ARG A 7 -2.94 -12.77 0.49
N ALA A 8 -3.10 -13.93 1.14
CA ALA A 8 -4.41 -14.52 1.38
C ALA A 8 -5.30 -13.60 2.23
N LEU A 9 -4.75 -12.98 3.27
CA LEU A 9 -5.49 -12.05 4.11
C LEU A 9 -5.90 -10.77 3.36
N VAL A 10 -5.00 -10.19 2.57
CA VAL A 10 -5.31 -9.01 1.73
C VAL A 10 -6.41 -9.35 0.71
N ASN A 11 -6.34 -10.52 0.08
CA ASN A 11 -7.35 -10.96 -0.89
C ASN A 11 -8.70 -11.22 -0.22
N ALA A 12 -8.72 -11.79 0.98
CA ALA A 12 -9.96 -11.98 1.74
C ALA A 12 -10.63 -10.64 2.07
N ALA A 13 -9.84 -9.64 2.51
CA ALA A 13 -10.36 -8.30 2.78
C ALA A 13 -10.83 -7.57 1.51
N LEU A 14 -10.24 -7.83 0.35
CA LEU A 14 -10.72 -7.29 -0.94
C LEU A 14 -12.01 -7.93 -1.44
N ALA A 15 -12.27 -9.18 -1.06
CA ALA A 15 -13.44 -9.93 -1.47
C ALA A 15 -14.67 -9.63 -0.61
N ASP A 16 -14.48 -8.93 0.51
CA ASP A 16 -15.53 -8.49 1.42
C ASP A 16 -16.05 -7.12 0.98
N ASP A 17 -17.32 -7.06 0.56
CA ASP A 17 -17.97 -5.86 0.04
C ASP A 17 -18.42 -4.87 1.13
N GLU A 18 -18.35 -5.26 2.40
CA GLU A 18 -18.59 -4.37 3.53
C GLU A 18 -17.34 -3.56 3.92
N LEU A 19 -16.16 -3.96 3.44
CA LEU A 19 -14.90 -3.30 3.77
C LEU A 19 -14.51 -2.21 2.77
N ASP A 20 -14.16 -1.04 3.29
CA ASP A 20 -13.56 0.03 2.51
C ASP A 20 -12.18 -0.37 1.98
N LEU A 21 -11.81 0.08 0.78
CA LEU A 21 -10.54 -0.21 0.11
C LEU A 21 -9.31 0.20 0.95
N ALA A 22 -9.43 1.16 1.87
CA ALA A 22 -8.39 1.53 2.82
C ALA A 22 -7.95 0.34 3.71
N VAL A 23 -8.85 -0.60 4.01
CA VAL A 23 -8.56 -1.77 4.85
C VAL A 23 -7.60 -2.75 4.16
N PRO A 24 -7.93 -3.34 3.00
CA PRO A 24 -7.00 -4.22 2.30
C PRO A 24 -5.72 -3.49 1.86
N LEU A 25 -5.78 -2.20 1.53
CA LEU A 25 -4.58 -1.40 1.27
C LEU A 25 -3.68 -1.32 2.50
N GLY A 26 -4.24 -0.99 3.67
CA GLY A 26 -3.48 -0.88 4.92
C GLY A 26 -2.83 -2.20 5.33
N LEU A 27 -3.56 -3.31 5.18
CA LEU A 27 -3.02 -4.65 5.37
C LEU A 27 -1.86 -4.92 4.40
N SER A 28 -2.01 -4.57 3.13
CA SER A 28 -0.97 -4.76 2.11
C SER A 28 0.30 -4.00 2.46
N LEU A 29 0.20 -2.70 2.77
CA LEU A 29 1.34 -1.85 3.14
C LEU A 29 2.02 -2.34 4.42
N ALA A 30 1.26 -2.69 5.46
CA ALA A 30 1.83 -3.12 6.74
C ALA A 30 2.51 -4.49 6.66
N LEU A 31 1.87 -5.45 6.00
CA LEU A 31 2.27 -6.84 6.06
C LEU A 31 3.29 -7.22 4.98
N ARG A 32 3.30 -6.50 3.86
CA ARG A 32 4.19 -6.78 2.73
C ARG A 32 5.33 -5.78 2.62
N GLU A 33 5.01 -4.50 2.78
CA GLU A 33 5.98 -3.42 2.61
C GLU A 33 6.59 -2.97 3.96
N GLY A 34 6.06 -3.47 5.09
CA GLY A 34 6.52 -3.14 6.43
C GLY A 34 6.17 -1.71 6.86
N LEU A 35 5.19 -1.09 6.20
CA LEU A 35 4.83 0.30 6.42
C LEU A 35 3.91 0.44 7.63
N PRO A 36 4.14 1.44 8.50
CA PRO A 36 3.25 1.65 9.63
C PRO A 36 1.89 2.15 9.15
N SER A 37 0.79 1.70 9.78
CA SER A 37 -0.59 2.02 9.36
C SER A 37 -0.89 3.51 9.30
N ARG A 38 -0.21 4.33 10.12
CA ARG A 38 -0.29 5.80 10.11
C ARG A 38 0.08 6.41 8.75
N VAL A 39 0.84 5.70 7.92
CA VAL A 39 1.23 6.18 6.58
C VAL A 39 -0.01 6.48 5.75
N LEU A 40 -1.06 5.66 5.82
CA LEU A 40 -2.30 5.91 5.10
C LEU A 40 -2.96 7.24 5.47
N SER A 41 -3.06 7.55 6.76
CA SER A 41 -3.68 8.79 7.22
C SER A 41 -2.94 10.07 6.81
N ALA A 42 -1.65 9.95 6.46
CA ALA A 42 -0.81 11.08 6.07
C ALA A 42 -0.49 11.10 4.56
N LEU A 43 -1.03 10.16 3.80
CA LEU A 43 -0.68 9.94 2.41
C LEU A 43 -1.35 10.97 1.52
N SER A 44 -0.57 11.64 0.68
CA SER A 44 -1.08 12.48 -0.40
C SER A 44 -0.79 11.85 -1.76
N ARG A 45 -1.52 12.28 -2.79
CA ARG A 45 -1.25 11.83 -4.17
C ARG A 45 0.17 12.16 -4.64
N GLY A 46 0.77 13.24 -4.12
CA GLY A 46 2.14 13.65 -4.46
C GLY A 46 3.22 12.73 -3.87
N ASP A 47 2.86 11.90 -2.90
CA ASP A 47 3.76 10.95 -2.25
C ASP A 47 3.85 9.63 -3.02
N TYR A 48 2.88 9.33 -3.89
CA TYR A 48 2.87 8.15 -4.74
C TYR A 48 3.55 8.42 -6.09
N HIS A 49 4.49 7.55 -6.44
CA HIS A 49 5.16 7.54 -7.73
C HIS A 49 4.81 6.24 -8.46
N PRO A 50 3.96 6.27 -9.49
CA PRO A 50 3.53 5.07 -10.21
C PRO A 50 4.70 4.39 -10.94
N ALA A 51 4.57 3.08 -11.13
CA ALA A 51 5.47 2.30 -11.97
C ALA A 51 5.49 2.86 -13.40
N VAL A 52 6.68 2.83 -14.01
CA VAL A 52 6.90 3.23 -15.39
C VAL A 52 7.80 2.19 -16.04
N ASP A 53 7.33 1.58 -17.13
CA ASP A 53 8.00 0.48 -17.81
C ASP A 53 8.40 -0.64 -16.82
N ASP A 54 9.70 -0.94 -16.70
CA ASP A 54 10.23 -1.96 -15.80
C ASP A 54 10.59 -1.43 -14.40
N VAL A 55 10.32 -0.16 -14.12
CA VAL A 55 10.59 0.47 -12.81
C VAL A 55 9.35 0.31 -11.92
N PRO A 56 9.43 -0.41 -10.78
CA PRO A 56 8.28 -0.59 -9.90
C PRO A 56 7.86 0.73 -9.25
N GLY A 57 6.57 0.84 -8.92
CA GLY A 57 6.03 2.00 -8.21
C GLY A 57 6.68 2.17 -6.84
N SER A 58 6.67 3.40 -6.35
CA SER A 58 7.19 3.72 -5.02
C SER A 58 6.28 4.68 -4.27
N LEU A 59 6.41 4.64 -2.96
CA LEU A 59 5.71 5.53 -2.05
C LEU A 59 6.75 6.24 -1.19
N THR A 60 6.69 7.56 -1.21
CA THR A 60 7.42 8.42 -0.28
C THR A 60 6.55 8.59 0.97
N TYR A 61 7.12 8.53 2.17
CA TYR A 61 6.37 8.82 3.40
C TYR A 61 7.26 9.43 4.48
N ARG A 62 6.63 10.11 5.44
CA ARG A 62 7.32 10.63 6.62
C ARG A 62 7.25 9.66 7.79
N ASP A 63 8.41 9.39 8.37
CA ASP A 63 8.60 8.60 9.56
C ASP A 63 9.25 9.48 10.65
N GLY A 64 8.41 10.22 11.38
CA GLY A 64 8.88 11.33 12.21
C GLY A 64 9.44 12.45 11.32
N ASP A 65 10.69 12.84 11.57
CA ASP A 65 11.38 13.87 10.79
C ASP A 65 12.10 13.33 9.54
N GLN A 66 12.07 12.01 9.33
CA GLN A 66 12.73 11.37 8.18
C GLN A 66 11.75 11.16 7.04
N VAL A 67 12.17 11.51 5.82
CA VAL A 67 11.47 11.09 4.59
C VAL A 67 12.08 9.77 4.13
N ARG A 68 11.23 8.77 3.95
CA ARG A 68 11.60 7.43 3.47
C ARG A 68 10.91 7.16 2.14
N VAL A 69 11.54 6.34 1.31
CA VAL A 69 10.97 5.85 0.06
C VAL A 69 10.91 4.33 0.15
N VAL A 70 9.77 3.75 -0.20
CA VAL A 70 9.60 2.30 -0.30
C VAL A 70 9.22 1.94 -1.73
N THR A 71 9.85 0.90 -2.27
CA THR A 71 9.40 0.27 -3.52
C THR A 71 8.22 -0.62 -3.20
N LEU A 72 7.14 -0.50 -3.97
CA LEU A 72 5.91 -1.24 -3.73
C LEU A 72 5.93 -2.57 -4.48
N SER A 73 5.36 -3.61 -3.87
CA SER A 73 5.01 -4.81 -4.64
C SER A 73 3.83 -4.51 -5.58
N PRO A 74 3.68 -5.27 -6.70
CA PRO A 74 2.63 -5.01 -7.68
C PRO A 74 1.21 -4.96 -7.11
N GLN A 75 0.93 -5.78 -6.10
CA GLN A 75 -0.37 -5.79 -5.42
C GLN A 75 -0.60 -4.51 -4.60
N SER A 76 0.40 -4.08 -3.83
CA SER A 76 0.31 -2.87 -3.01
C SER A 76 0.18 -1.62 -3.88
N GLU A 77 0.90 -1.59 -5.01
CA GLU A 77 0.78 -0.55 -6.02
C GLU A 77 -0.63 -0.49 -6.63
N LEU A 78 -1.18 -1.64 -7.06
CA LEU A 78 -2.52 -1.68 -7.64
C LEU A 78 -3.57 -1.14 -6.66
N LEU A 79 -3.49 -1.57 -5.39
CA LEU A 79 -4.40 -1.11 -4.34
C LEU A 79 -4.26 0.38 -4.04
N LEU A 80 -3.03 0.88 -3.98
CA LEU A 80 -2.76 2.29 -3.72
C LEU A 80 -3.28 3.17 -4.87
N SER A 81 -3.03 2.75 -6.11
CA SER A 81 -3.52 3.45 -7.31
C SER A 81 -5.04 3.50 -7.35
N ALA A 82 -5.71 2.40 -7.01
CA ALA A 82 -7.17 2.34 -6.91
C ALA A 82 -7.70 3.27 -5.80
N TYR A 83 -7.09 3.24 -4.61
CA TYR A 83 -7.47 4.08 -3.48
C TYR A 83 -7.29 5.59 -3.74
N LEU A 84 -6.26 5.97 -4.50
CA LEU A 84 -6.04 7.38 -4.87
C LEU A 84 -6.92 7.85 -6.04
N SER A 85 -7.64 6.93 -6.68
CA SER A 85 -8.52 7.21 -7.83
C SER A 85 -10.01 7.26 -7.45
N SER A 86 -10.37 6.78 -6.25
CA SER A 86 -11.71 6.90 -5.65
C SER A 86 -11.91 8.27 -4.99
#